data_AF-A0A9E0QD85-F1
#
_entry.id   AF-A0A9E0QD85-F1
#
_cell.length_a   1.000
_cell.length_b   1.000
_cell.length_c   1.000
_cell.angle_alpha   90.00
_cell.angle_beta   90.00
_cell.angle_gamma   90.00
#
_symmetry.space_group_name_H-M   'P 1'
#
loop_
_entity.id
_entity.type
_entity.pdbx_description
1 polymer ?
#
loop_
_entity_poly.entity_id
_entity_poly.type
_entity_poly.pdbx_seq_one_letter_code
_entity_poly.pdbx_strand_id
1 'polypeptide(L)' 'IANIMQILVSDNGRGINSDEAKDESTGTGMTVIRETLNMLNERNNDQMEYELNANQNGKGCQVKILVPLKYDYSLGV' A
#
# COMPACT_ATOMS: atom_id res chain seq x y z
N ILE A 1 0.68 19.54 13.73
CA ILE A 1 -0.03 19.20 12.47
C ILE A 1 0.80 18.12 11.80
N ALA A 2 0.27 16.92 11.61
CA ALA A 2 1.04 15.85 10.97
C ALA A 2 1.20 16.19 9.48
N ASN A 3 2.45 16.35 9.02
CA ASN A 3 2.78 16.66 7.62
C ASN A 3 2.78 15.37 6.78
N ILE A 4 1.61 14.74 6.68
CA ILE A 4 1.43 13.44 6.04
C ILE A 4 0.30 13.54 5.01
N MET A 5 0.57 13.02 3.82
CA MET A 5 -0.44 12.73 2.80
C MET A 5 -0.93 11.29 2.98
N GLN A 6 -2.24 11.10 2.95
CA GLN A 6 -2.85 9.77 2.94
C GLN A 6 -3.38 9.45 1.55
N ILE A 7 -2.96 8.32 1.00
CA ILE A 7 -3.52 7.73 -0.22
C ILE A 7 -4.38 6.55 0.21
N LEU A 8 -5.64 6.54 -0.22
CA LEU A 8 -6.59 5.48 0.07
C LEU A 8 -7.13 4.90 -1.23
N VAL A 9 -6.98 3.59 -1.41
CA VAL A 9 -7.56 2.85 -2.54
C VAL A 9 -8.50 1.82 -1.96
N SER A 10 -9.76 1.84 -2.38
CA SER A 10 -10.77 0.88 -1.94
C SER A 10 -11.45 0.24 -3.14
N ASP A 11 -11.60 -1.06 -3.08
CA ASP A 11 -12.43 -1.82 -4.02
C ASP A 11 -13.59 -2.48 -3.27
N ASN A 12 -14.59 -2.91 -4.03
CA ASN A 12 -15.76 -3.62 -3.55
C ASN A 12 -15.82 -5.08 -4.05
N GLY A 13 -14.66 -5.65 -4.42
CA GLY A 13 -14.52 -7.02 -4.90
C GLY A 13 -14.62 -8.06 -3.79
N ARG A 14 -14.05 -9.25 -4.00
CA ARG A 14 -14.15 -10.37 -3.05
C ARG A 14 -13.54 -10.09 -1.67
N GLY A 15 -12.48 -9.29 -1.63
CA GLY A 15 -11.71 -8.97 -0.41
C GLY A 15 -10.55 -9.94 -0.14
N ILE A 16 -9.65 -9.55 0.77
CA ILE A 16 -8.38 -10.26 1.03
C ILE A 16 -8.53 -11.58 1.79
N ASN A 17 -9.61 -11.69 2.57
CA ASN A 17 -9.93 -12.84 3.43
C ASN A 17 -11.15 -13.62 2.90
N SER A 18 -11.50 -13.47 1.62
CA SER A 18 -12.61 -14.24 1.04
C SER A 18 -12.27 -15.72 0.99
N ASP A 19 -13.24 -16.57 1.32
CA ASP A 19 -13.17 -18.02 1.09
C ASP A 19 -13.22 -18.40 -0.41
N GLU A 20 -13.46 -17.41 -1.27
CA GLU A 20 -13.42 -17.55 -2.72
C GLU A 20 -11.98 -17.82 -3.20
N ALA A 21 -11.85 -18.70 -4.20
CA ALA A 21 -10.55 -19.09 -4.76
C ALA A 21 -9.70 -17.86 -5.11
N LYS A 22 -8.50 -17.79 -4.53
CA LYS A 22 -7.56 -16.70 -4.78
C LYS A 22 -7.10 -16.77 -6.23
N ASP A 23 -7.08 -15.62 -6.87
CA ASP A 23 -6.46 -15.46 -8.17
C ASP A 23 -4.96 -15.30 -7.93
N GLU A 24 -4.15 -16.18 -8.49
CA GLU A 24 -2.67 -16.18 -8.38
C GLU A 24 -2.06 -14.85 -8.87
N SER A 25 -2.81 -14.10 -9.71
CA SER A 25 -2.40 -12.86 -10.35
C SER A 25 -2.10 -11.68 -9.40
N THR A 26 -2.65 -11.68 -8.18
CA THR A 26 -2.50 -10.55 -7.23
C THR A 26 -1.12 -10.54 -6.55
N GLY A 27 -0.47 -11.71 -6.44
CA GLY A 27 0.78 -11.87 -5.69
C GLY A 27 1.93 -11.02 -6.25
N THR A 28 2.15 -11.07 -7.57
CA THR A 28 3.26 -10.37 -8.21
C THR A 28 3.14 -8.85 -8.09
N GLY A 29 1.96 -8.29 -8.38
CA GLY A 29 1.75 -6.83 -8.28
C GLY A 29 1.96 -6.31 -6.86
N MET A 30 1.47 -7.07 -5.86
CA MET A 30 1.66 -6.74 -4.46
C MET A 30 3.12 -6.83 -4.02
N THR A 31 3.87 -7.82 -4.52
CA THR A 31 5.31 -7.91 -4.30
C THR A 31 6.03 -6.70 -4.90
N VAL A 32 5.73 -6.33 -6.14
CA VAL A 32 6.34 -5.14 -6.78
C VAL A 32 6.08 -3.88 -5.96
N ILE A 33 4.85 -3.66 -5.48
CA ILE A 33 4.52 -2.51 -4.61
C ILE A 33 5.36 -2.56 -3.32
N ARG A 34 5.37 -3.70 -2.61
CA ARG A 34 6.12 -3.81 -1.34
C ARG A 34 7.61 -3.57 -1.53
N GLU A 35 8.23 -4.20 -2.52
CA GLU A 35 9.66 -4.02 -2.79
C GLU A 35 9.98 -2.58 -3.22
N THR A 36 9.11 -1.94 -3.99
CA THR A 36 9.28 -0.52 -4.37
C THR A 36 9.25 0.38 -3.15
N LEU A 37 8.29 0.19 -2.24
CA LEU A 37 8.20 0.97 -1.01
C LEU A 37 9.40 0.73 -0.10
N ASN A 38 9.86 -0.52 0.04
CA ASN A 38 11.05 -0.85 0.82
C ASN A 38 12.30 -0.12 0.29
N MET A 39 12.55 -0.21 -1.03
CA MET A 39 13.69 0.46 -1.66
C MET A 39 13.68 1.98 -1.45
N LEU A 40 12.50 2.60 -1.48
CA LEU A 40 12.36 4.03 -1.22
C LEU A 40 12.57 4.33 0.27
N ASN A 41 12.01 3.51 1.17
CA ASN A 41 12.05 3.70 2.61
C ASN A 41 13.45 3.58 3.19
N GLU A 42 14.30 2.71 2.61
CA GLU A 42 15.71 2.56 3.01
C GLU A 42 16.53 3.85 2.85
N ARG A 43 16.06 4.80 2.03
CA ARG A 43 16.71 6.08 1.77
C ARG A 43 16.14 7.25 2.57
N ASN A 44 15.05 7.04 3.31
CA ASN A 44 14.34 8.09 4.03
C ASN A 44 14.31 7.81 5.53
N ASN A 45 14.62 8.83 6.34
CA ASN A 45 14.50 8.73 7.80
C ASN A 45 13.02 8.62 8.23
N ASP A 46 12.14 9.40 7.58
CA ASP A 46 10.70 9.31 7.74
C ASP A 46 10.14 8.41 6.63
N GLN A 47 9.67 7.22 6.99
CA GLN A 47 9.27 6.19 6.04
C GLN A 47 7.80 6.29 5.63
N MET A 48 7.47 5.83 4.43
CA MET A 48 6.09 5.55 4.04
C MET A 48 5.58 4.32 4.79
N GLU A 49 4.33 4.37 5.23
CA GLU A 49 3.63 3.21 5.80
C GLU A 49 2.64 2.64 4.80
N TYR A 50 2.58 1.31 4.71
CA TYR A 50 1.68 0.58 3.81
C TYR A 50 0.82 -0.38 4.63
N GLU A 51 -0.50 -0.26 4.48
CA GLU A 51 -1.47 -1.14 5.13
C GLU A 51 -2.42 -1.73 4.08
N LEU A 52 -2.65 -3.04 4.17
CA LEU A 52 -3.63 -3.78 3.39
C LEU A 52 -4.68 -4.35 4.34
N ASN A 53 -5.91 -3.86 4.25
CA ASN A 53 -7.00 -4.24 5.15
C ASN A 53 -8.23 -4.72 4.35
N ALA A 54 -9.13 -5.44 5.01
CA ALA A 54 -10.48 -5.62 4.47
C ALA A 54 -11.18 -4.25 4.39
N ASN A 55 -12.05 -4.06 3.38
CA ASN A 55 -12.83 -2.84 3.28
C ASN A 55 -13.77 -2.72 4.50
N GLN A 56 -13.61 -1.69 5.32
CA GLN A 56 -14.43 -1.51 6.52
C GLN A 56 -15.88 -1.12 6.21
N ASN A 57 -16.14 -0.63 5.00
CA ASN A 57 -17.46 -0.14 4.58
C ASN A 57 -18.22 -1.14 3.69
N GLY A 58 -17.76 -2.38 3.55
CA GLY A 58 -18.43 -3.39 2.74
C GLY A 58 -17.52 -4.54 2.31
N LYS A 59 -17.87 -5.20 1.20
CA LYS A 59 -16.98 -6.19 0.58
C LYS A 59 -15.75 -5.51 -0.03
N GLY A 60 -14.69 -6.29 -0.28
CA GLY A 60 -13.49 -5.83 -0.97
C GLY A 60 -12.32 -5.54 -0.04
N CYS A 61 -11.34 -4.80 -0.55
CA CYS A 61 -10.12 -4.45 0.14
C CYS A 61 -9.95 -2.92 0.25
N GLN A 62 -9.14 -2.52 1.21
CA GLN A 62 -8.65 -1.16 1.33
C GLN A 62 -7.13 -1.17 1.50
N VAL A 63 -6.45 -0.47 0.61
CA VAL A 63 -5.04 -0.13 0.74
C VAL A 63 -4.95 1.29 1.27
N LYS A 64 -4.12 1.49 2.29
CA LYS A 64 -3.78 2.79 2.84
C LYS A 64 -2.27 2.98 2.77
N ILE A 65 -1.85 4.10 2.20
CA ILE A 65 -0.44 4.50 2.18
C ILE A 65 -0.32 5.86 2.86
N LEU A 66 0.52 5.93 3.90
CA LEU A 66 0.86 7.18 4.57
C LEU A 66 2.21 7.65 4.05
N VAL A 67 2.25 8.90 3.59
CA VAL A 67 3.41 9.46 2.90
C VAL A 67 3.82 10.76 3.58
N PRO A 68 5.03 10.86 4.16
CA PRO A 68 5.56 12.13 4.65
C PRO A 68 5.60 13.18 3.52
N LEU A 69 5.16 14.42 3.76
CA LEU A 69 5.10 15.43 2.70
C LEU A 69 6.47 15.83 2.11
N LYS A 70 7.56 15.56 2.84
CA LYS A 70 8.94 15.84 2.42
C LYS A 70 9.70 14.58 2.01
N TYR A 71 8.98 13.54 1.63
CA TYR A 71 9.57 12.26 1.23
C TYR A 71 10.41 12.41 -0.04
N ASP A 72 11.61 11.82 -0.05
CA ASP A 72 12.47 11.77 -1.23
C ASP A 72 12.18 10.52 -2.05
N TYR A 73 11.74 10.72 -3.30
CA TYR A 73 11.44 9.66 -4.26
C TYR A 73 12.61 9.33 -5.19
N SER A 74 13.75 10.01 -5.05
CA SER A 74 14.91 9.80 -5.89
C SER A 74 15.58 8.46 -5.58
N LEU A 75 15.99 7.74 -6.62
CA LEU A 75 16.68 6.45 -6.48
C LEU A 75 18.22 6.57 -6.53
N GLY A 76 18.73 7.75 -6.87
CA GLY A 76 20.15 8.00 -7.13
C GLY A 76 20.62 7.19 -8.34
N VAL A 77 20.60 7.80 -9.53
CA VAL A 77 21.20 7.25 -10.76
C VAL A 77 22.40 8.10 -11.14
#